data_AF-A0A8T9VM39-F1
#
_entry.id   AF-A0A8T9VM39-F1
#
_cell.length_a   1.000
_cell.length_b   1.000
_cell.length_c   1.000
_cell.angle_alpha   90.00
_cell.angle_beta   90.00
_cell.angle_gamma   90.00
#
_symmetry.space_group_name_H-M   'P 1'
#
loop_
_entity.id
_entity.type
_entity.pdbx_description
1 polymer ?
#
loop_
_entity_poly.entity_id
_entity_poly.type
_entity_poly.pdbx_seq_one_letter_code
_entity_poly.pdbx_strand_id
1 'polypeptide(L)'
;MKQIILAFFARDDFEKVVLLEYPRRGLYTIGLITGTELDEIQEMTSEDVISVYVPTSPNPTSGYMLFVPKGELLFLDMEVDEAVRLIISGGFVPPEEANNKLRE
;
A
#
# COMPACT_ATOMS: atom_id res chain seq x y z
N MET A 1 6.12 19.25 0.16
CA MET A 1 6.34 17.83 -0.19
C MET A 1 6.70 16.96 1.02
N LYS A 2 7.60 17.39 1.92
CA LYS A 2 7.96 16.62 3.14
C LYS A 2 6.82 16.32 4.13
N GLN A 3 5.79 17.18 4.22
CA GLN A 3 4.77 17.06 5.27
C GLN A 3 3.76 15.93 5.06
N ILE A 4 3.38 15.60 3.82
CA ILE A 4 2.39 14.55 3.54
C ILE A 4 2.99 13.16 3.82
N ILE A 5 4.24 12.95 3.39
CA ILE A 5 4.99 11.73 3.65
C ILE A 5 5.21 11.53 5.17
N LEU A 6 5.51 12.61 5.92
CA LEU A 6 5.62 12.53 7.37
C LEU A 6 4.29 12.18 8.06
N ALA A 7 3.14 12.60 7.52
CA ALA A 7 1.84 12.25 8.12
C ALA A 7 1.53 10.76 8.01
N PHE A 8 1.98 10.10 6.94
CA PHE A 8 1.92 8.63 6.80
C PHE A 8 2.89 7.93 7.75
N PHE A 9 4.09 8.48 7.97
CA PHE A 9 5.10 7.90 8.86
C PHE A 9 4.95 8.26 10.36
N ALA A 10 4.06 9.19 10.70
CA ALA A 10 3.86 9.65 12.08
C ALA A 10 2.79 8.85 12.85
N ARG A 11 2.15 7.87 12.19
CA ARG A 11 1.22 6.95 12.83
C ARG A 11 1.83 5.55 12.77
N ASP A 12 2.20 5.02 13.93
CA ASP A 12 2.71 3.66 14.10
C ASP A 12 1.72 2.58 13.59
N ASP A 13 0.46 2.92 13.30
CA ASP A 13 -0.59 1.97 12.88
C ASP A 13 -0.66 1.67 11.36
N PHE A 14 0.21 2.26 10.52
CA PHE A 14 0.26 1.99 9.07
C PHE A 14 1.12 0.76 8.72
N GLU A 15 1.20 -0.25 9.60
CA GLU A 15 2.23 -1.31 9.53
C GLU A 15 2.08 -2.31 8.38
N LYS A 16 1.09 -2.18 7.49
CA LYS A 16 0.77 -3.25 6.54
C LYS A 16 0.70 -2.77 5.10
N VAL A 17 1.64 -3.31 4.33
CA VAL A 17 1.67 -3.25 2.88
C VAL A 17 0.79 -4.36 2.32
N VAL A 18 -0.03 -4.03 1.34
CA VAL A 18 -0.89 -4.99 0.65
C VAL A 18 -0.65 -4.95 -0.85
N LEU A 19 -0.86 -6.09 -1.48
CA LEU A 19 -1.00 -6.23 -2.92
C LEU A 19 -2.49 -6.43 -3.22
N LEU A 20 -3.00 -5.70 -4.21
CA LEU A 20 -4.40 -5.77 -4.62
C LEU A 20 -4.55 -5.65 -6.13
N GLU A 21 -5.64 -6.19 -6.67
CA GLU A 21 -5.95 -6.08 -8.08
C GLU A 21 -6.51 -4.68 -8.41
N TYR A 22 -5.80 -3.90 -9.22
CA TYR A 22 -6.23 -2.58 -9.67
C TYR A 22 -5.51 -2.15 -10.95
N PRO A 23 -6.18 -1.52 -11.93
CA PRO A 23 -7.61 -1.14 -11.94
C PRO A 23 -8.53 -2.26 -12.45
N ARG A 24 -8.00 -3.45 -12.73
CA ARG A 24 -8.76 -4.62 -13.17
C ARG A 24 -8.10 -5.93 -12.72
N ARG A 25 -8.86 -7.03 -12.79
CA ARG A 25 -8.36 -8.37 -12.50
C ARG A 25 -7.11 -8.75 -13.30
N GLY A 26 -6.19 -9.45 -12.66
CA GLY A 26 -4.90 -9.87 -13.19
C GLY A 26 -3.83 -8.78 -13.26
N LEU A 27 -4.11 -7.56 -12.79
CA LEU A 27 -3.11 -6.49 -12.63
C LEU A 27 -3.01 -6.11 -11.16
N TYR A 28 -1.80 -6.14 -10.62
CA TYR A 28 -1.56 -5.89 -9.20
C TYR A 28 -0.84 -4.56 -8.97
N THR A 29 -1.20 -3.92 -7.87
CA THR A 29 -0.51 -2.73 -7.36
C THR A 29 -0.21 -2.89 -5.88
N ILE A 30 0.78 -2.14 -5.42
CA ILE A 30 1.05 -1.97 -3.99
C ILE A 30 0.08 -0.94 -3.43
N GLY A 31 -0.44 -1.22 -2.24
CA GLY A 31 -1.24 -0.32 -1.43
C GLY A 31 -0.75 -0.30 0.01
N LEU A 32 -1.01 0.81 0.70
CA LEU A 32 -0.70 1.01 2.11
C LEU A 32 -2.01 1.07 2.88
N ILE A 33 -2.17 0.24 3.91
CA ILE A 33 -3.36 0.28 4.77
C ILE A 33 -3.31 1.57 5.59
N THR A 34 -4.44 2.28 5.61
CA THR A 34 -4.54 3.62 6.23
C THR A 34 -5.60 3.71 7.34
N GLY A 35 -6.43 2.69 7.49
CA GLY A 35 -7.43 2.59 8.54
C GLY A 35 -8.38 1.41 8.34
N THR A 36 -8.93 0.93 9.46
CA THR A 36 -9.89 -0.19 9.51
C THR A 36 -11.22 0.19 10.18
N GLU A 37 -11.31 1.37 10.79
CA GLU A 37 -12.54 1.85 11.45
C GLU A 37 -13.34 2.72 10.47
N LEU A 38 -14.25 2.09 9.72
CA LEU A 38 -14.95 2.71 8.58
C LEU A 38 -16.45 2.43 8.58
N ASP A 39 -17.10 2.59 9.74
CA ASP A 39 -18.50 2.16 9.99
C ASP A 39 -19.49 2.57 8.88
N GLU A 40 -19.56 3.86 8.54
CA GLU A 40 -20.49 4.35 7.50
C GLU A 40 -20.24 3.70 6.13
N ILE A 41 -18.97 3.47 5.78
CA ILE A 41 -18.60 2.87 4.48
C ILE A 41 -18.90 1.38 4.49
N GLN A 42 -18.62 0.68 5.59
CA GLN A 42 -18.97 -0.73 5.77
C GLN A 42 -20.48 -0.94 5.71
N GLU A 43 -21.27 -0.08 6.35
CA GLU A 43 -22.74 -0.12 6.26
C GLU A 43 -23.22 0.07 4.82
N MET A 44 -22.68 1.07 4.12
CA MET A 44 -23.08 1.38 2.74
C MET A 44 -22.64 0.33 1.71
N THR A 45 -21.50 -0.33 1.94
CA THR A 45 -20.99 -1.40 1.05
C THR A 45 -21.50 -2.78 1.43
N SER A 46 -22.01 -2.95 2.65
CA SER A 46 -22.36 -4.25 3.25
C SER A 46 -21.20 -5.26 3.28
N GLU A 47 -19.96 -4.76 3.36
CA GLU A 47 -18.73 -5.55 3.31
C GLU A 47 -17.73 -5.11 4.41
N ASP A 48 -16.87 -6.02 4.87
CA ASP A 48 -15.71 -5.70 5.73
C ASP A 48 -14.60 -5.11 4.84
N VAL A 49 -14.61 -3.78 4.70
CA VAL A 49 -13.68 -3.05 3.83
C VAL A 49 -12.54 -2.41 4.61
N ILE A 50 -11.36 -2.38 3.99
CA ILE A 50 -10.16 -1.72 4.51
C ILE A 50 -9.84 -0.50 3.66
N SER A 51 -9.45 0.61 4.29
CA SER A 51 -8.98 1.81 3.59
C SER A 51 -7.54 1.60 3.14
N VAL A 52 -7.33 1.55 1.82
CA VAL A 52 -6.04 1.34 1.18
C VAL A 52 -5.69 2.56 0.34
N TYR A 53 -4.54 3.18 0.62
CA TYR A 53 -3.95 4.18 -0.25
C TYR A 53 -3.11 3.50 -1.32
N VAL A 54 -3.48 3.72 -2.58
CA VAL A 54 -2.77 3.23 -3.77
C VAL A 54 -1.97 4.40 -4.36
N PRO A 55 -0.66 4.48 -4.08
CA PRO A 55 0.18 5.55 -4.60
C PRO A 55 0.49 5.35 -6.09
N THR A 56 0.73 6.44 -6.78
CA THR A 56 1.26 6.42 -8.15
C THR A 56 2.79 6.46 -8.15
N SER A 57 3.41 5.65 -9.00
CA SER A 57 4.86 5.76 -9.23
C SER A 57 5.17 6.86 -10.27
N PRO A 58 6.31 7.57 -10.17
CA PRO A 58 7.32 7.53 -9.10
C PRO A 58 7.00 8.48 -7.92
N ASN A 59 5.87 9.18 -7.97
CA ASN A 59 5.51 10.19 -6.98
C ASN A 59 4.46 9.65 -5.98
N PRO A 60 4.88 9.14 -4.79
CA PRO A 60 3.99 8.48 -3.84
C PRO A 60 3.07 9.46 -3.08
N THR A 61 3.06 10.74 -3.46
CA THR A 61 2.14 11.74 -2.88
C THR A 61 0.81 11.83 -3.63
N SER A 62 0.76 11.36 -4.88
CA SER A 62 -0.48 11.20 -5.65
C SER A 62 -0.91 9.75 -5.65
N GLY A 63 -2.21 9.52 -5.74
CA GLY A 63 -2.78 8.19 -5.62
C GLY A 63 -4.28 8.21 -5.49
N TYR A 64 -4.83 7.03 -5.25
CA TYR A 64 -6.24 6.82 -4.96
C TYR A 64 -6.38 6.29 -3.53
N MET A 65 -7.46 6.68 -2.86
CA MET A 65 -7.90 6.00 -1.67
C MET A 65 -9.01 5.04 -2.08
N LEU A 66 -8.83 3.76 -1.79
CA LEU A 66 -9.77 2.70 -2.12
C LEU A 66 -10.28 2.06 -0.83
N PHE A 67 -11.55 1.67 -0.83
CA PHE A 67 -12.14 0.85 0.22
C PHE A 67 -12.33 -0.54 -0.37
N VAL A 68 -11.53 -1.49 0.10
CA VAL A 68 -11.38 -2.79 -0.55
C VAL A 68 -11.83 -3.86 0.41
N PRO A 69 -12.71 -4.80 0.00
CA PRO A 69 -13.08 -5.94 0.83
C PRO A 69 -11.82 -6.66 1.31
N LYS A 70 -11.74 -6.95 2.61
CA LYS A 70 -10.56 -7.53 3.24
C LYS A 70 -10.11 -8.84 2.57
N GLY A 71 -11.05 -9.62 2.05
CA GLY A 71 -10.77 -10.87 1.33
C GLY A 71 -10.09 -10.71 -0.04
N GLU A 72 -10.06 -9.49 -0.58
CA GLU A 72 -9.42 -9.17 -1.88
C GLU A 72 -7.99 -8.63 -1.71
N LEU A 73 -7.52 -8.48 -0.46
CA LEU A 73 -6.18 -7.98 -0.15
C LEU A 73 -5.22 -9.13 0.14
N LEU A 74 -4.04 -9.05 -0.49
CA LEU A 74 -2.91 -9.94 -0.21
C LEU A 74 -1.91 -9.18 0.67
N PHE A 75 -1.77 -9.59 1.92
CA PHE A 75 -0.83 -8.96 2.85
C PHE A 75 0.60 -9.37 2.50
N LEU A 76 1.51 -8.39 2.46
CA LEU A 76 2.92 -8.61 2.19
C LEU A 76 3.71 -8.52 3.51
N ASP A 77 4.75 -9.34 3.65
CA ASP A 77 5.74 -9.25 4.74
C ASP A 77 6.74 -8.09 4.52
N MET A 78 6.46 -7.21 3.56
CA MET A 78 7.29 -6.07 3.17
C MET A 78 7.05 -4.89 4.12
N GLU A 79 8.15 -4.29 4.60
CA GLU A 79 8.09 -3.04 5.36
C GLU A 79 7.61 -1.86 4.49
N VAL A 80 6.90 -0.91 5.10
CA VAL A 80 6.36 0.27 4.39
C VAL A 80 7.46 1.05 3.67
N ASP A 81 8.62 1.22 4.32
CA ASP A 81 9.77 1.91 3.74
C ASP A 81 10.26 1.27 2.44
N GLU A 82 10.25 -0.07 2.38
CA GLU A 82 10.63 -0.81 1.19
C GLU A 82 9.61 -0.62 0.08
N ALA A 83 8.32 -0.72 0.41
CA ALA A 83 7.23 -0.47 -0.53
C ALA A 83 7.33 0.93 -1.14
N VAL A 84 7.55 1.95 -0.30
CA VAL A 84 7.71 3.34 -0.74
C VAL A 84 8.92 3.52 -1.65
N ARG A 85 10.06 2.87 -1.36
CA ARG A 85 11.23 2.89 -2.25
C ARG A 85 10.91 2.27 -3.61
N LEU A 86 10.22 1.13 -3.62
CA LEU A 86 9.82 0.44 -4.84
C LEU A 86 8.86 1.29 -5.70
N ILE A 87 7.94 2.00 -5.06
CA ILE A 87 7.03 2.94 -5.73
C ILE A 87 7.82 4.12 -6.32
N ILE A 88 8.72 4.73 -5.54
CA ILE A 88 9.53 5.86 -6.01
C ILE A 88 10.44 5.46 -7.17
N SER A 89 10.99 4.24 -7.15
CA SER A 89 11.83 3.74 -8.23
C SER A 89 11.05 3.28 -9.47
N GLY A 90 9.71 3.24 -9.40
CA GLY A 90 8.86 2.73 -10.48
C GLY A 90 8.99 1.23 -10.70
N GLY A 91 9.25 0.47 -9.63
CA GLY A 91 9.43 -0.98 -9.69
C GLY A 91 10.87 -1.42 -9.97
N PHE A 92 11.82 -0.49 -10.13
CA PHE A 92 13.22 -0.82 -10.33
C PHE A 92 13.93 -1.07 -9.00
N VAL A 93 14.35 -2.32 -8.77
CA VAL A 93 15.21 -2.67 -7.63
C VAL A 93 16.61 -2.97 -8.16
N PRO A 94 17.66 -2.23 -7.74
CA PRO A 94 19.02 -2.51 -8.13
C PRO A 94 19.45 -3.95 -7.74
N PRO A 95 20.25 -4.66 -8.56
CA PRO A 95 20.64 -6.05 -8.29
C PRO A 95 21.38 -6.28 -6.96
N GLU A 96 22.11 -5.28 -6.46
CA GLU A 96 22.82 -5.39 -5.17
C GLU A 96 21.86 -5.51 -3.98
N GLU A 97 20.71 -4.83 -4.02
CA GLU A 97 19.69 -4.91 -2.96
C GLU A 97 18.90 -6.22 -3.03
N ALA A 98 18.59 -6.71 -4.23
CA ALA A 98 17.90 -7.98 -4.42
C ALA A 98 18.71 -9.19 -3.91
N ASN A 99 20.04 -9.16 -4.05
CA ASN A 99 20.92 -10.24 -3.61
C ASN A 99 21.09 -10.33 -2.09
N ASN A 100 20.91 -9.23 -1.35
CA ASN A 100 20.97 -9.26 0.12
C ASN A 100 19.73 -9.95 0.71
N LYS A 101 18.53 -9.74 0.13
CA LYS A 101 17.30 -10.38 0.61
C LYS A 101 17.21 -11.90 0.41
N LEU A 102 17.92 -12.45 -0.58
CA LEU A 102 17.96 -13.90 -0.82
C LEU A 102 18.95 -14.65 0.09
N ARG A 103 19.73 -13.91 0.89
CA ARG A 103 20.80 -14.45 1.74
C ARG A 103 20.50 -14.36 3.24
N GLU A 104 19.38 -13.75 3.60
CA GLU A 104 18.80 -13.72 4.94
C GLU A 104 17.63 -14.71 5.03
#